data_AF-A0ABD3TB85-F1
#
_entry.id   AF-A0ABD3TB85-F1
#
_cell.length_a   1.000
_cell.length_b   1.000
_cell.length_c   1.000
_cell.angle_alpha   90.00
_cell.angle_beta   90.00
_cell.angle_gamma   90.00
#
_symmetry.space_group_name_H-M   'P 1'
#
loop_
_entity.id
_entity.type
_entity.pdbx_description
1 polymer ?
#
loop_
_entity_poly.entity_id
_entity_poly.type
_entity_poly.pdbx_seq_one_letter_code
_entity_poly.pdbx_strand_id
1 'polypeptide(L)'
;MAQTSMVPVNRVLDSVQLYSVRCEECSKWRLIPSKEKYEEIREAFNETSFTCAIAREWRPQVSCEDPADIEEQDEMYYWAMDKPNIPMTPLGWQRVLILGTPGAARFADVYYFAPSKKRIRSMVELERFFDKYPEFLQGGINASHFSFQTPVPLDEDYVARRRFRAPATSSSRNMSNVPLEGYFSWSLKFFDFLNVLVSYLSTEN
;
A
#
# COMPACT_ATOMS: atom_id res chain seq x y z
N MET A 1 -1.41 39.54 10.77
CA MET A 1 -1.51 38.64 9.60
C MET A 1 -1.93 37.28 10.14
N ALA A 2 -3.06 36.77 9.65
CA ALA A 2 -3.81 35.69 10.28
C ALA A 2 -3.04 34.36 10.25
N GLN A 3 -2.97 33.72 11.42
CA GLN A 3 -2.56 32.34 11.59
C GLN A 3 -3.74 31.46 11.16
N THR A 4 -3.62 30.74 10.05
CA THR A 4 -4.57 29.69 9.70
C THR A 4 -4.13 28.40 10.37
N SER A 5 -4.68 28.13 11.55
CA SER A 5 -4.60 26.83 12.19
C SER A 5 -5.40 25.82 11.34
N MET A 6 -4.73 24.90 10.66
CA MET A 6 -5.40 23.71 10.13
C MET A 6 -5.61 22.74 11.29
N VAL A 7 -6.87 22.64 11.72
CA VAL A 7 -7.34 21.57 12.60
C VAL A 7 -7.10 20.23 11.89
N PRO A 8 -6.51 19.20 12.53
CA PRO A 8 -6.39 17.91 11.89
C PRO A 8 -7.78 17.28 11.76
N VAL A 9 -8.18 17.06 10.51
CA VAL A 9 -9.27 16.18 10.10
C VAL A 9 -9.03 14.81 10.74
N ASN A 10 -10.08 14.24 11.34
CA ASN A 10 -10.15 12.89 11.92
C ASN A 10 -9.02 11.96 11.41
N ARG A 11 -8.11 11.57 12.31
CA ARG A 11 -6.92 10.75 12.01
C ARG A 11 -7.32 9.58 11.13
N VAL A 12 -6.97 9.69 9.85
CA VAL A 12 -7.28 8.69 8.84
C VAL A 12 -6.55 7.42 9.27
N LEU A 13 -7.31 6.32 9.38
CA LEU A 13 -6.77 5.01 9.74
C LEU A 13 -5.76 4.48 8.71
N ASP A 14 -5.66 5.14 7.54
CA ASP A 14 -4.71 4.78 6.49
C ASP A 14 -3.29 5.03 6.96
N SER A 15 -2.53 3.95 7.01
CA SER A 15 -1.15 3.99 7.44
C SER A 15 -0.26 4.64 6.37
N VAL A 16 -0.76 4.80 5.13
CA VAL A 16 -0.01 5.30 3.98
C VAL A 16 0.26 6.81 4.05
N GLN A 17 1.52 7.22 3.91
CA GLN A 17 1.98 8.60 3.98
C GLN A 17 2.41 9.18 2.62
N LEU A 18 3.04 8.36 1.77
CA LEU A 18 3.56 8.75 0.46
C LEU A 18 3.22 7.66 -0.55
N TYR A 19 3.25 8.04 -1.82
CA TYR A 19 3.06 7.15 -2.96
C TYR A 19 4.26 7.29 -3.88
N SER A 20 4.83 6.18 -4.31
CA SER A 20 5.92 6.18 -5.29
C SER A 20 5.77 5.05 -6.30
N VAL A 21 6.41 5.23 -7.45
CA VAL A 21 6.48 4.25 -8.54
C VAL A 21 7.89 4.21 -9.10
N ARG A 22 8.34 3.02 -9.48
CA ARG A 22 9.65 2.83 -10.10
C ARG A 22 9.56 2.96 -11.62
N CYS A 23 10.41 3.80 -12.20
CA CYS A 23 10.54 3.95 -13.65
C CYS A 23 11.10 2.66 -14.29
N GLU A 24 10.50 2.20 -15.39
CA GLU A 24 10.98 1.01 -16.13
C GLU A 24 12.33 1.26 -16.81
N GLU A 25 12.57 2.44 -17.38
CA GLU A 25 13.79 2.73 -18.16
C GLU A 25 15.05 2.92 -17.30
N CYS A 26 14.92 3.61 -16.16
CA CYS A 26 16.08 3.98 -15.33
C CYS A 26 16.06 3.36 -13.94
N SER A 27 15.03 2.59 -13.60
CA SER A 27 14.84 1.96 -12.27
C SER A 27 14.80 2.94 -11.10
N LYS A 28 14.70 4.25 -11.34
CA LYS A 28 14.62 5.28 -10.29
C LYS A 28 13.19 5.45 -9.81
N TRP A 29 13.06 5.73 -8.51
CA TRP A 29 11.78 6.00 -7.86
C TRP A 29 11.33 7.43 -8.08
N ARG A 30 10.04 7.56 -8.39
CA ARG A 30 9.35 8.84 -8.58
C ARG A 30 8.20 8.96 -7.59
N LEU A 31 8.11 10.10 -6.93
CA LEU A 31 6.99 10.43 -6.06
C LEU A 31 5.75 10.73 -6.89
N ILE A 32 4.63 10.13 -6.48
CA ILE A 32 3.31 10.34 -7.07
C ILE A 32 2.57 11.39 -6.22
N PRO A 33 1.96 12.41 -6.84
CA PRO A 33 1.44 13.57 -6.13
C PRO A 33 0.17 13.30 -5.31
N SER A 34 -0.59 12.26 -5.66
CA SER A 34 -1.85 11.92 -4.98
C SER A 34 -2.14 10.43 -5.03
N LYS A 35 -3.04 10.00 -4.13
CA LYS A 35 -3.53 8.62 -4.09
C LYS A 35 -4.27 8.24 -5.37
N GLU A 36 -5.08 9.14 -5.91
CA GLU A 36 -5.85 8.92 -7.13
C GLU A 36 -4.92 8.62 -8.31
N LYS A 37 -3.84 9.40 -8.47
CA LYS A 37 -2.86 9.14 -9.53
C LYS A 37 -2.12 7.82 -9.32
N TYR A 38 -1.84 7.46 -8.06
CA TYR A 38 -1.25 6.15 -7.74
C TYR A 38 -2.20 5.01 -8.11
N GLU A 39 -3.49 5.16 -7.81
CA GLU A 39 -4.51 4.16 -8.12
C GLU A 39 -4.72 4.00 -9.62
N GLU A 40 -4.64 5.08 -10.40
CA GLU A 40 -4.66 5.08 -11.86
C GLU A 40 -3.50 4.26 -12.44
N ILE A 41 -2.27 4.56 -12.00
CA ILE A 41 -1.06 3.87 -12.46
C ILE A 41 -1.10 2.39 -12.07
N ARG A 42 -1.58 2.07 -10.86
CA ARG A 42 -1.74 0.69 -10.36
C ARG A 42 -2.73 -0.14 -11.15
N GLU A 43 -3.85 0.47 -11.54
CA GLU A 43 -4.89 -0.20 -12.32
C GLU A 43 -4.39 -0.50 -13.73
N ALA A 44 -3.77 0.49 -14.38
CA ALA A 44 -3.24 0.37 -15.75
C ALA A 44 -1.89 -0.36 -15.84
N PHE A 45 -1.34 -0.82 -14.70
CA PHE A 45 0.07 -1.20 -14.59
C PHE A 45 0.48 -2.31 -15.59
N ASN A 46 -0.38 -3.30 -15.83
CA ASN A 46 -0.08 -4.38 -16.78
C ASN A 46 -0.15 -3.96 -18.25
N GLU A 47 -0.86 -2.88 -18.55
CA GLU A 47 -1.06 -2.38 -19.91
C GLU A 47 -0.02 -1.32 -20.27
N THR A 48 0.33 -0.48 -19.29
CA THR A 48 1.24 0.65 -19.47
C THR A 48 2.27 0.68 -18.35
N SER A 49 3.51 0.29 -18.68
CA SER A 49 4.65 0.47 -17.79
C SER A 49 4.89 1.95 -17.49
N PHE A 50 5.33 2.24 -16.27
CA PHE A 50 5.62 3.60 -15.85
C PHE A 50 7.00 4.08 -16.30
N THR A 51 7.08 5.26 -16.91
CA THR A 51 8.35 5.92 -17.26
C THR A 51 8.43 7.34 -16.71
N CYS A 52 9.64 7.92 -16.65
CA CYS A 52 9.81 9.33 -16.26
C CYS A 52 9.09 10.30 -17.21
N ALA A 53 8.75 9.87 -18.44
CA ALA A 53 7.93 10.69 -19.33
C ALA A 53 6.51 10.89 -18.78
N ILE A 54 5.91 9.85 -18.18
CA ILE A 54 4.58 9.95 -17.53
C ILE A 54 4.66 10.88 -16.32
N ALA A 55 5.75 10.83 -15.55
CA ALA A 55 5.96 11.73 -14.41
C ALA A 55 5.93 13.23 -14.80
N ARG A 56 6.14 13.58 -16.07
CA ARG A 56 6.06 14.97 -16.54
C ARG A 56 4.66 15.57 -16.44
N GLU A 57 3.62 14.76 -16.31
CA GLU A 57 2.25 15.23 -16.05
C GLU A 57 2.15 16.06 -14.77
N TRP A 58 2.94 15.74 -13.74
CA TRP A 58 3.00 16.50 -12.49
C TRP A 58 4.35 17.15 -12.20
N ARG A 59 5.42 16.70 -12.86
CA ARG A 59 6.77 17.24 -12.70
C ARG A 59 7.43 17.49 -14.07
N PRO A 60 7.12 18.61 -14.75
CA PRO A 60 7.41 18.81 -16.18
C PRO A 60 8.87 18.64 -16.62
N GLN A 61 9.82 18.92 -15.72
CA GLN A 61 11.26 18.89 -16.03
C GLN A 61 11.93 17.55 -15.70
N VAL A 62 11.20 16.57 -15.15
CA VAL A 62 11.81 15.30 -14.74
C VAL A 62 12.22 14.45 -15.95
N SER A 63 13.33 13.76 -15.79
CA SER A 63 13.96 12.89 -16.76
C SER A 63 14.58 11.66 -16.08
N CYS A 64 15.04 10.73 -16.90
CA CYS A 64 15.82 9.58 -16.43
C CYS A 64 17.22 9.97 -15.95
N GLU A 65 17.71 11.17 -16.25
CA GLU A 65 19.02 11.67 -15.80
C GLU A 65 18.95 12.25 -14.38
N ASP A 66 17.77 12.72 -13.96
CA ASP A 66 17.56 13.24 -12.62
C ASP A 66 17.71 12.16 -11.53
N PRO A 67 18.23 12.50 -10.33
CA PRO A 67 18.33 11.59 -9.20
C PRO A 67 16.96 11.05 -8.78
N ALA A 68 16.94 9.89 -8.11
CA ALA A 68 15.71 9.32 -7.56
C ALA A 68 15.06 10.28 -6.55
N ASP A 69 13.73 10.27 -6.45
CA ASP A 69 13.03 11.10 -5.47
C ASP A 69 13.16 10.54 -4.06
N ILE A 70 13.29 9.21 -3.95
CA ILE A 70 13.48 8.46 -2.71
C ILE A 70 14.45 7.30 -2.97
N GLU A 71 15.28 6.99 -1.98
CA GLU A 71 16.23 5.88 -2.02
C GLU A 71 15.69 4.65 -1.27
N GLU A 72 16.03 3.45 -1.73
CA GLU A 72 15.52 2.17 -1.19
C GLU A 72 16.04 1.85 0.23
N GLN A 73 16.88 2.72 0.81
CA GLN A 73 17.53 2.53 2.12
C GLN A 73 17.06 3.51 3.19
N ASP A 74 16.03 4.32 2.91
CA ASP A 74 15.42 5.16 3.95
C ASP A 74 14.75 4.28 5.02
N GLU A 75 15.46 4.06 6.14
CA GLU A 75 15.00 3.27 7.29
C GLU A 75 13.72 3.80 7.96
N MET A 76 13.31 5.02 7.58
CA MET A 76 12.13 5.69 8.09
C MET A 76 10.83 5.05 7.59
N TYR A 77 10.86 4.28 6.50
CA TYR A 77 9.65 3.85 5.81
C TYR A 77 9.59 2.36 5.49
N TYR A 78 8.40 1.80 5.66
CA TYR A 78 8.09 0.46 5.17
C TYR A 78 7.53 0.51 3.77
N TRP A 79 8.11 -0.29 2.88
CA TRP A 79 7.78 -0.31 1.47
C TRP A 79 6.70 -1.36 1.19
N ALA A 80 5.47 -0.92 0.92
CA ALA A 80 4.31 -1.78 0.67
C ALA A 80 3.96 -1.86 -0.82
N MET A 81 4.19 -3.00 -1.44
CA MET A 81 4.04 -3.25 -2.88
C MET A 81 2.66 -3.79 -3.22
N ASP A 82 1.79 -2.97 -3.80
CA ASP A 82 0.52 -3.45 -4.35
C ASP A 82 0.76 -4.39 -5.54
N LYS A 83 -0.09 -5.41 -5.69
CA LYS A 83 -0.10 -6.25 -6.88
C LYS A 83 -0.68 -5.47 -8.08
N PRO A 84 -0.30 -5.80 -9.32
CA PRO A 84 -0.93 -5.21 -10.51
C PRO A 84 -2.43 -5.50 -10.59
N ASN A 85 -3.17 -4.68 -11.35
CA ASN A 85 -4.61 -4.81 -11.63
C ASN A 85 -5.52 -4.73 -10.40
N ILE A 86 -5.07 -4.08 -9.33
CA ILE A 86 -6.00 -3.72 -8.25
C ILE A 86 -6.73 -2.46 -8.74
N PRO A 87 -8.07 -2.49 -8.86
CA PRO A 87 -8.83 -1.42 -9.51
C PRO A 87 -8.73 -0.11 -8.73
N MET A 88 -8.96 1.00 -9.43
CA MET A 88 -9.15 2.30 -8.80
C MET A 88 -10.39 2.24 -7.89
N THR A 89 -10.29 2.91 -6.74
CA THR A 89 -11.39 2.96 -5.79
C THR A 89 -12.55 3.78 -6.38
N PRO A 90 -13.80 3.28 -6.32
CA PRO A 90 -14.96 4.04 -6.77
C PRO A 90 -15.11 5.40 -6.08
N LEU A 91 -15.70 6.37 -6.77
CA LEU A 91 -15.94 7.70 -6.21
C LEU A 91 -16.71 7.64 -4.89
N GLY A 92 -16.20 8.33 -3.87
CA GLY A 92 -16.77 8.36 -2.52
C GLY A 92 -16.42 7.15 -1.65
N TRP A 93 -15.75 6.14 -2.20
CA TRP A 93 -15.17 5.05 -1.46
C TRP A 93 -13.69 5.34 -1.17
N GLN A 94 -13.14 4.67 -0.15
CA GLN A 94 -11.71 4.76 0.17
C GLN A 94 -11.16 3.37 0.47
N ARG A 95 -10.17 2.90 -0.31
CA ARG A 95 -9.34 1.75 0.04
C ARG A 95 -8.30 2.20 1.07
N VAL A 96 -8.15 1.47 2.18
CA VAL A 96 -7.28 1.85 3.29
C VAL A 96 -6.38 0.67 3.66
N LEU A 97 -5.09 0.94 3.86
CA LEU A 97 -4.10 -0.04 4.31
C LEU A 97 -3.79 0.19 5.78
N ILE A 98 -3.95 -0.86 6.58
CA ILE A 98 -3.56 -0.86 8.00
C ILE A 98 -2.35 -1.77 8.16
N LEU A 99 -1.25 -1.24 8.68
CA LEU A 99 -0.12 -2.08 9.05
C LEU A 99 -0.55 -3.16 10.04
N GLY A 100 -0.15 -4.41 9.79
CA GLY A 100 -0.27 -5.46 10.80
C GLY A 100 0.49 -5.06 12.07
N THR A 101 0.21 -5.65 13.22
CA THR A 101 1.04 -5.44 14.42
C THR A 101 2.39 -6.17 14.30
N PRO A 102 3.44 -5.77 15.05
CA PRO A 102 4.67 -6.56 15.09
C PRO A 102 4.38 -8.03 15.44
N GLY A 103 4.89 -8.96 14.64
CA GLY A 103 4.65 -10.40 14.82
C GLY A 103 3.35 -10.92 14.18
N ALA A 104 2.53 -10.07 13.57
CA ALA A 104 1.35 -10.50 12.82
C ALA A 104 1.74 -11.40 11.62
N ALA A 105 0.84 -12.32 11.26
CA ALA A 105 1.04 -13.24 10.13
C ALA A 105 1.00 -12.54 8.76
N ARG A 106 0.43 -11.33 8.67
CA ARG A 106 0.28 -10.56 7.43
C ARG A 106 0.95 -9.20 7.56
N PHE A 107 1.48 -8.71 6.45
CA PHE A 107 2.14 -7.41 6.36
C PHE A 107 1.20 -6.25 6.68
N ALA A 108 0.01 -6.27 6.07
CA ALA A 108 -1.04 -5.28 6.24
C ALA A 108 -2.43 -5.92 6.07
N ASP A 109 -3.45 -5.25 6.59
CA ASP A 109 -4.84 -5.52 6.31
C ASP A 109 -5.40 -4.45 5.36
N VAL A 110 -6.34 -4.85 4.50
CA VAL A 110 -6.99 -3.97 3.53
C VAL A 110 -8.45 -3.80 3.92
N TYR A 111 -8.90 -2.55 3.99
CA TYR A 111 -10.30 -2.21 4.22
C TYR A 111 -10.81 -1.27 3.13
N TYR A 112 -12.12 -1.25 2.95
CA TYR A 112 -12.79 -0.18 2.23
C TYR A 112 -13.72 0.57 3.18
N PHE A 113 -13.75 1.88 3.06
CA PHE A 113 -14.79 2.71 3.66
C PHE A 113 -15.78 3.11 2.58
N ALA A 114 -17.05 2.78 2.81
CA ALA A 114 -18.15 3.27 2.01
C ALA A 114 -18.36 4.78 2.22
N PRO A 115 -19.08 5.48 1.32
CA PRO A 115 -19.47 6.88 1.53
C PRO A 115 -20.19 7.11 2.87
N SER A 116 -20.90 6.09 3.37
CA SER A 116 -21.55 6.07 4.69
C SER A 116 -20.58 5.92 5.88
N LYS A 117 -19.27 5.86 5.62
CA LYS A 117 -18.18 5.57 6.58
C LYS A 117 -18.23 4.16 7.17
N LYS A 118 -19.06 3.27 6.63
CA LYS A 118 -19.05 1.85 7.00
C LYS A 118 -17.73 1.23 6.52
N ARG A 119 -16.97 0.68 7.45
CA ARG A 119 -15.78 -0.14 7.16
C ARG A 119 -16.22 -1.52 6.68
N ILE A 120 -15.62 -1.99 5.58
CA ILE A 120 -15.80 -3.29 4.96
C ILE A 120 -14.44 -3.97 4.89
N ARG A 121 -14.34 -5.24 5.30
CA ARG A 121 -13.06 -5.96 5.41
C ARG A 121 -12.88 -7.17 4.48
N SER A 122 -13.89 -7.48 3.66
CA SER A 122 -13.82 -8.59 2.71
C SER A 122 -14.87 -8.47 1.61
N MET A 123 -14.71 -9.27 0.54
CA MET A 123 -15.72 -9.40 -0.52
C MET A 123 -17.07 -9.88 0.02
N VAL A 124 -17.08 -10.83 0.96
CA VAL A 124 -18.32 -11.33 1.59
C VAL A 124 -19.04 -10.22 2.36
N GLU A 125 -18.31 -9.33 3.03
CA GLU A 125 -18.92 -8.18 3.71
C GLU A 125 -19.41 -7.12 2.70
N LEU A 126 -18.70 -6.96 1.57
CA LEU A 126 -19.10 -6.07 0.49
C LEU A 126 -20.40 -6.53 -0.18
N GLU A 127 -20.55 -7.82 -0.47
CA GLU A 127 -21.77 -8.39 -1.05
C GLU A 127 -22.97 -8.16 -0.12
N ARG A 128 -22.83 -8.48 1.17
CA ARG A 128 -23.86 -8.19 2.19
C ARG A 128 -24.17 -6.70 2.31
N PHE A 129 -23.18 -5.83 2.05
CA PHE A 129 -23.39 -4.39 2.03
C PHE A 129 -24.26 -3.99 0.82
N PHE A 130 -23.99 -4.53 -0.37
CA PHE A 130 -24.80 -4.27 -1.56
C PHE A 130 -26.23 -4.83 -1.47
N ASP A 131 -26.43 -5.97 -0.82
CA ASP A 131 -27.78 -6.51 -0.55
C ASP A 131 -28.62 -5.51 0.26
N LYS A 132 -27.99 -4.77 1.17
CA LYS A 132 -28.63 -3.76 2.01
C LYS A 132 -28.80 -2.41 1.32
N TYR A 133 -27.89 -2.08 0.40
CA TYR A 133 -27.82 -0.79 -0.30
C TYR A 133 -27.72 -1.01 -1.82
N PRO A 134 -28.80 -1.51 -2.47
CA PRO A 134 -28.78 -1.87 -3.89
C PRO A 134 -28.62 -0.67 -4.83
N GLU A 135 -28.81 0.56 -4.34
CA GLU A 135 -28.60 1.80 -5.10
C GLU A 135 -27.17 1.93 -5.64
N PHE A 136 -26.17 1.37 -4.96
CA PHE A 136 -24.78 1.37 -5.44
C PHE A 136 -24.63 0.53 -6.72
N LEU A 137 -25.27 -0.64 -6.77
CA LEU A 137 -25.27 -1.50 -7.96
C LEU A 137 -26.00 -0.82 -9.13
N GLN A 138 -27.13 -0.16 -8.86
CA GLN A 138 -27.88 0.61 -9.87
C GLN A 138 -27.06 1.79 -10.42
N GLY A 139 -26.22 2.39 -9.57
CA GLY A 139 -25.23 3.40 -9.94
C GLY A 139 -23.98 2.86 -10.64
N GLY A 140 -23.93 1.56 -10.97
CA GLY A 140 -22.82 0.93 -11.68
C GLY A 140 -21.64 0.50 -10.80
N ILE A 141 -21.68 0.79 -9.50
CA ILE A 141 -20.64 0.32 -8.56
C ILE A 141 -20.91 -1.14 -8.25
N ASN A 142 -20.02 -2.02 -8.70
CA ASN A 142 -20.14 -3.47 -8.49
C ASN A 142 -18.85 -4.06 -7.91
N ALA A 143 -18.87 -5.37 -7.63
CA ALA A 143 -17.77 -6.09 -6.99
C ALA A 143 -16.42 -5.99 -7.73
N SER A 144 -16.40 -5.81 -9.06
CA SER A 144 -15.16 -5.72 -9.84
C SER A 144 -14.34 -4.47 -9.53
N HIS A 145 -14.94 -3.44 -8.94
CA HIS A 145 -14.22 -2.24 -8.52
C HIS A 145 -13.54 -2.37 -7.14
N PHE A 146 -13.59 -3.56 -6.53
CA PHE A 146 -13.04 -3.79 -5.21
C PHE A 146 -12.07 -4.95 -5.21
N SER A 147 -10.96 -4.77 -4.49
CA SER A 147 -9.99 -5.82 -4.27
C SER A 147 -9.36 -5.70 -2.88
N PHE A 148 -9.44 -6.78 -2.12
CA PHE A 148 -8.87 -6.93 -0.79
C PHE A 148 -7.48 -7.59 -0.83
N GLN A 149 -6.80 -7.58 -1.98
CA GLN A 149 -5.44 -8.08 -2.10
C GLN A 149 -4.50 -7.23 -1.23
N THR A 150 -3.76 -7.92 -0.36
CA THR A 150 -2.77 -7.33 0.56
C THR A 150 -1.48 -7.01 -0.19
N PRO A 151 -0.86 -5.82 0.02
CA PRO A 151 0.46 -5.52 -0.52
C PRO A 151 1.54 -6.40 0.11
N VAL A 152 2.63 -6.59 -0.61
CA VAL A 152 3.81 -7.38 -0.17
C VAL A 152 4.91 -6.42 0.27
N PRO A 153 5.66 -6.69 1.36
CA PRO A 153 6.83 -5.87 1.68
C PRO A 153 7.91 -5.98 0.60
N LEU A 154 8.58 -4.87 0.26
CA LEU A 154 9.75 -4.91 -0.64
C LEU A 154 10.90 -5.73 -0.05
N ASP A 155 11.09 -5.62 1.27
CA ASP A 155 12.08 -6.40 1.99
C ASP A 155 11.50 -7.73 2.46
N GLU A 156 12.03 -8.85 1.95
CA GLU A 156 11.63 -10.20 2.33
C GLU A 156 11.85 -10.47 3.83
N ASP A 157 12.89 -9.88 4.43
CA ASP A 157 13.22 -10.01 5.85
C ASP A 157 12.44 -9.04 6.76
N TYR A 158 11.47 -8.30 6.21
CA TYR A 158 10.66 -7.31 6.94
C TYR A 158 10.07 -7.87 8.24
N VAL A 159 9.45 -9.05 8.16
CA VAL A 159 8.77 -9.66 9.31
C VAL A 159 9.77 -10.01 10.41
N ALA A 160 10.97 -10.44 10.04
CA ALA A 160 12.05 -10.73 10.98
C ALA A 160 12.57 -9.44 11.63
N ARG A 161 12.92 -8.41 10.85
CA ARG A 161 13.42 -7.12 11.39
C ARG A 161 12.42 -6.44 12.30
N ARG A 162 11.12 -6.51 11.99
CA ARG A 162 10.07 -5.92 12.84
C ARG A 162 9.89 -6.63 14.17
N ARG A 163 10.17 -7.93 14.25
CA ARG A 163 10.17 -8.67 15.53
C ARG A 163 11.31 -8.19 16.45
N PHE A 164 12.45 -7.79 15.89
CA PHE A 164 13.58 -7.27 16.67
C PHE A 164 13.41 -5.82 17.15
N ARG A 165 12.61 -5.00 16.45
CA ARG A 165 12.32 -3.60 16.81
C ARG A 165 11.12 -3.41 17.75
N ALA A 166 10.42 -4.49 18.14
CA ALA A 166 9.37 -4.38 19.15
C ALA A 166 9.99 -3.94 20.50
N PRO A 167 9.38 -2.99 21.25
CA PRO A 167 9.87 -2.64 22.57
C PRO A 167 9.92 -3.92 23.41
N ALA A 168 11.08 -4.22 23.99
CA ALA A 168 11.23 -5.36 24.87
C ALA A 168 10.31 -5.17 26.09
N THR A 169 9.09 -5.70 26.02
CA THR A 169 8.31 -5.92 27.23
C THR A 169 9.06 -6.97 28.01
N SER A 170 9.70 -6.54 29.10
CA SER A 170 10.49 -7.35 29.99
C SER A 170 9.70 -8.56 30.48
N SER A 171 9.92 -9.71 29.85
CA SER A 171 9.80 -10.99 30.54
C SER A 171 10.87 -11.90 29.97
N SER A 172 11.96 -12.04 30.72
CA SER A 172 12.96 -13.07 30.54
C SER A 172 12.26 -14.43 30.43
N ARG A 173 12.33 -15.04 29.26
CA ARG A 173 12.22 -16.48 29.09
C ARG A 173 13.10 -16.90 27.93
N ASN A 174 14.20 -17.56 28.29
CA ASN A 174 15.01 -18.36 27.38
C ASN A 174 14.10 -19.23 26.52
N MET A 175 14.21 -19.11 25.20
CA MET A 175 13.83 -20.16 24.26
C MET A 175 14.86 -20.21 23.15
N SER A 176 15.92 -20.97 23.42
CA SER A 176 16.71 -21.65 22.41
C SER A 176 15.81 -22.60 21.61
N ASN A 177 16.06 -22.66 20.29
CA ASN A 177 15.53 -23.61 19.31
C ASN A 177 14.01 -23.65 19.15
N VAL A 178 13.50 -22.89 18.18
CA VAL A 178 12.29 -23.27 17.45
C VAL A 178 12.72 -23.61 16.01
N PRO A 179 12.44 -24.82 15.49
CA PRO A 179 12.89 -25.22 14.15
C PRO A 179 12.24 -24.35 13.08
N LEU A 180 13.06 -23.80 12.18
CA LEU A 180 12.61 -23.21 10.92
C LEU A 180 12.29 -24.33 9.92
N GLU A 181 11.26 -25.14 10.16
CA GLU A 181 10.72 -26.02 9.15
C GLU A 181 9.27 -25.64 8.88
N GLY A 182 9.01 -25.16 7.65
CA GLY A 182 7.65 -24.90 7.17
C GLY A 182 7.43 -23.58 6.43
N TYR A 183 8.45 -22.75 6.19
CA TYR A 183 8.32 -21.68 5.21
C TYR A 183 8.38 -22.28 3.82
N PHE A 184 7.21 -22.41 3.20
CA PHE A 184 7.03 -22.79 1.81
C PHE A 184 8.06 -22.08 0.94
N SER A 185 8.93 -22.89 0.32
CA SER A 185 9.81 -22.50 -0.77
C SER A 185 8.94 -22.04 -1.94
N TRP A 186 8.62 -20.75 -1.97
CA TRP A 186 8.20 -20.09 -3.20
C TRP A 186 9.47 -19.91 -4.00
N SER A 187 9.71 -20.83 -4.93
CA SER A 187 10.86 -20.77 -5.82
C SER A 187 10.92 -19.39 -6.48
N LEU A 188 12.10 -18.78 -6.40
CA LEU A 188 12.57 -17.54 -7.03
C LEU A 188 12.47 -17.54 -8.57
N LYS A 189 11.29 -17.85 -9.13
CA LYS A 189 11.00 -17.87 -10.57
C LYS A 189 9.61 -17.32 -10.94
N PHE A 190 8.95 -16.59 -10.04
CA PHE A 190 7.64 -15.98 -10.32
C PHE A 190 7.55 -14.47 -10.06
N PHE A 191 8.66 -13.85 -9.66
CA PHE A 191 8.80 -12.40 -9.54
C PHE A 191 9.99 -11.97 -10.38
N ASP A 192 9.76 -11.81 -11.68
CA ASP A 192 10.60 -10.89 -12.44
C ASP A 192 10.40 -9.50 -11.81
N PHE A 193 11.51 -8.92 -11.38
CA PHE A 193 11.65 -7.67 -10.64
C PHE A 193 11.25 -6.44 -11.47
N LEU A 194 10.02 -6.42 -11.94
CA LEU A 194 9.31 -5.29 -12.54
C LEU A 194 7.97 -5.37 -11.81
N ASN A 195 7.76 -4.65 -10.72
CA ASN A 195 7.19 -3.31 -10.82
C ASN A 195 6.62 -2.99 -9.44
N VAL A 196 7.07 -1.88 -8.86
CA VAL A 196 6.80 -1.63 -7.46
C VAL A 196 6.12 -0.28 -7.27
N LEU A 197 5.03 -0.34 -6.53
CA LEU A 197 4.23 0.79 -6.09
C LEU A 197 4.26 0.80 -4.58
N VAL A 198 4.81 1.85 -3.96
CA VAL A 198 5.05 1.87 -2.52
C VAL A 198 4.18 2.85 -1.80
N SER A 199 3.50 2.31 -0.80
CA SER A 199 2.82 3.06 0.25
C SER A 199 3.67 3.07 1.52
N TYR A 200 3.92 4.26 2.07
CA TYR A 200 4.84 4.49 3.19
C TYR A 200 4.09 4.42 4.52
N LEU A 201 4.53 3.59 5.47
CA LEU A 201 3.75 3.33 6.67
C LEU A 201 4.48 3.81 7.94
N SER A 202 3.88 4.76 8.69
CA SER A 202 4.47 5.35 9.91
C SER A 202 4.73 4.30 11.00
N THR A 203 5.83 4.46 11.74
CA THR A 203 6.12 3.74 12.99
C THR A 203 5.53 4.40 14.23
N GLU A 204 5.04 5.64 14.13
CA GLU A 204 4.55 6.40 15.27
C GLU A 204 3.02 6.46 15.31
N ASN A 205 2.46 6.09 16.45
CA ASN A 205 1.06 6.26 16.84
C ASN A 205 0.99 7.12 18.11
#